data_AF-A0A1N7P5H9-F1
#
_entry.id   AF-A0A1N7P5H9-F1
#
_cell.length_a   1.000
_cell.length_b   1.000
_cell.length_c   1.000
_cell.angle_alpha   90.00
_cell.angle_beta   90.00
_cell.angle_gamma   90.00
#
_symmetry.space_group_name_H-M   'P 1'
#
loop_
_entity.id
_entity.type
_entity.pdbx_description
1 polymer ?
#
loop_
_entity_poly.entity_id
_entity_poly.type
_entity_poly.pdbx_seq_one_letter_code
_entity_poly.pdbx_strand_id
1 'polypeptide(L)'
;MISKEKRAHAPFKSSLHPRNKLRERYDFDLLTNMIYESRRFGKQCSWFTSLVSKEANLPQIYKVLDVVQAKSIKTIDMSQGNKISRIVAWSFG
;
A
#
# COMPACT_ATOMS: atom_id res chain seq x y z
N MET A 1 -16.15 14.95 -19.79
CA MET A 1 -15.38 14.48 -18.61
C MET A 1 -14.31 13.53 -19.12
N ILE A 2 -13.03 13.94 -19.11
CA ILE A 2 -11.94 13.13 -19.67
C ILE A 2 -11.45 12.17 -18.59
N SER A 3 -11.81 10.90 -18.74
CA SER A 3 -11.23 9.78 -17.99
C SER A 3 -9.72 9.76 -18.26
N LYS A 4 -8.89 10.11 -17.26
CA LYS A 4 -7.43 9.94 -17.38
C LYS A 4 -7.12 8.45 -17.48
N GLU A 5 -6.80 8.01 -18.69
CA GLU A 5 -6.28 6.68 -18.94
C GLU A 5 -4.98 6.46 -18.13
N LYS A 6 -4.97 5.44 -17.26
CA LYS A 6 -3.79 5.11 -16.46
C LYS A 6 -2.70 4.58 -17.39
N ARG A 7 -1.70 5.40 -17.70
CA ARG A 7 -0.48 4.95 -18.41
C ARG A 7 0.16 3.78 -17.66
N ALA A 8 0.32 2.65 -18.34
CA ALA A 8 1.08 1.51 -17.84
C ALA A 8 2.50 1.97 -17.47
N HIS A 9 2.92 1.72 -16.23
CA HIS A 9 4.25 2.08 -15.77
C HIS A 9 5.21 0.93 -16.06
N ALA A 10 6.36 1.22 -16.68
CA ALA A 10 7.40 0.23 -16.93
C ALA A 10 7.77 -0.51 -15.63
N PRO A 11 7.90 -1.85 -15.63
CA PRO A 11 8.06 -2.66 -14.41
C PRO A 11 9.33 -2.31 -13.62
N PHE A 12 10.31 -1.72 -14.30
CA PHE A 12 11.62 -1.38 -13.74
C PHE A 12 11.87 0.12 -13.76
N LYS A 13 12.54 0.63 -12.71
CA LYS A 13 13.10 1.98 -12.69
C LYS A 13 14.36 2.02 -13.57
N SER A 14 14.23 2.57 -14.76
CA SER A 14 15.33 2.69 -15.73
C SER A 14 16.52 3.49 -15.20
N SER A 15 16.28 4.42 -14.28
CA SER A 15 17.32 5.23 -13.61
C SER A 15 18.17 4.45 -12.60
N LEU A 16 17.80 3.22 -12.26
CA LEU A 16 18.57 2.39 -11.33
C LEU A 16 19.41 1.36 -12.08
N HIS A 17 20.62 1.14 -11.58
CA HIS A 17 21.53 0.13 -12.09
C HIS A 17 20.88 -1.27 -12.10
N PRO A 18 21.09 -2.11 -13.13
CA PRO A 18 20.42 -3.42 -13.26
C PRO A 18 20.61 -4.37 -12.06
N ARG A 19 21.72 -4.26 -11.33
CA ARG A 19 22.00 -5.05 -10.11
C ARG A 19 21.25 -4.59 -8.86
N ASN A 20 20.51 -3.48 -8.91
CA ASN A 20 19.77 -2.97 -7.76
C ASN A 20 18.49 -3.80 -7.55
N LYS A 21 18.40 -4.52 -6.42
CA LYS A 21 17.22 -5.34 -6.06
C LYS A 21 15.92 -4.54 -5.92
N LEU A 22 16.00 -3.22 -5.73
CA LEU A 22 14.85 -2.30 -5.59
C LEU A 22 14.43 -1.65 -6.92
N ARG A 23 14.91 -2.19 -8.04
CA ARG A 23 14.61 -1.71 -9.39
C ARG A 23 13.17 -2.03 -9.80
N GLU A 24 12.62 -3.12 -9.28
CA GLU A 24 11.20 -3.45 -9.42
C GLU A 24 10.32 -2.40 -8.74
N ARG A 25 9.18 -2.10 -9.37
CA ARG A 25 8.20 -1.22 -8.76
C ARG A 25 7.45 -1.94 -7.66
N TYR A 26 6.93 -1.12 -6.76
CA TYR A 26 5.98 -1.56 -5.76
C TYR A 26 4.73 -2.14 -6.44
N ASP A 27 4.36 -3.35 -6.02
CA ASP A 27 3.14 -4.03 -6.45
C ASP A 27 1.97 -3.63 -5.54
N PHE A 28 1.07 -2.80 -6.09
CA PHE A 28 -0.10 -2.33 -5.37
C PHE A 28 -1.19 -3.40 -5.26
N ASP A 29 -1.26 -4.31 -6.24
CA ASP A 29 -2.27 -5.35 -6.28
C ASP A 29 -1.98 -6.41 -5.21
N LEU A 30 -0.69 -6.71 -4.97
CA LEU A 30 -0.26 -7.55 -3.86
C LEU A 30 -0.72 -7.01 -2.49
N LEU A 31 -0.57 -5.70 -2.24
CA LEU A 31 -1.07 -5.10 -0.99
C LEU A 31 -2.60 -5.18 -0.90
N THR A 32 -3.30 -4.91 -2.00
CA THR A 32 -4.76 -4.95 -2.04
C THR A 32 -5.28 -6.35 -1.71
N ASN A 33 -4.66 -7.39 -2.29
CA ASN A 33 -4.98 -8.79 -2.00
C ASN A 33 -4.73 -9.13 -0.52
N MET A 34 -3.60 -8.69 0.03
CA MET A 34 -3.29 -8.86 1.46
C MET A 34 -4.34 -8.22 2.38
N ILE A 35 -4.87 -7.05 2.01
CA ILE A 35 -5.96 -6.42 2.77
C ILE A 35 -7.23 -7.28 2.72
N TYR A 36 -7.60 -7.83 1.56
CA TYR A 36 -8.75 -8.75 1.46
C TYR A 36 -8.55 -10.02 2.28
N GLU A 37 -7.39 -10.64 2.18
CA GLU A 37 -7.06 -11.86 2.93
C GLU A 37 -7.05 -11.63 4.43
N SER A 38 -6.62 -10.45 4.89
CA SER A 38 -6.54 -10.12 6.31
C SER A 38 -7.87 -10.30 7.04
N ARG A 39 -9.01 -10.13 6.36
CA ARG A 39 -10.35 -10.34 6.94
C ARG A 39 -10.55 -11.77 7.44
N ARG A 40 -9.98 -12.76 6.75
CA ARG A 40 -10.03 -14.18 7.16
C ARG A 40 -9.26 -14.41 8.46
N PHE A 41 -8.16 -13.70 8.65
CA PHE A 41 -7.27 -13.82 9.81
C PHE A 41 -7.56 -12.80 10.91
N GLY A 42 -8.66 -12.04 10.79
CA GLY A 42 -8.95 -10.91 11.68
C GLY A 42 -9.09 -11.27 13.16
N LYS A 43 -9.44 -12.53 13.48
CA LYS A 43 -9.50 -13.03 14.87
C LYS A 43 -8.14 -13.48 15.41
N GLN A 44 -7.16 -13.73 14.55
CA GLN A 44 -5.86 -14.30 14.90
C GLN A 44 -4.79 -13.21 15.06
N CYS A 45 -4.98 -12.06 14.43
CA CYS A 45 -4.04 -10.95 14.49
C CYS A 45 -4.74 -9.69 14.97
N SER A 46 -4.18 -9.05 16.00
CA SER A 46 -4.72 -7.78 16.52
C SER A 46 -4.53 -6.63 15.53
N TRP A 47 -3.43 -6.62 14.77
CA TRP A 47 -3.11 -5.58 13.80
C TRP A 47 -2.44 -6.17 12.57
N PHE A 48 -2.83 -5.65 11.42
CA PHE A 48 -2.14 -5.83 10.15
C PHE A 48 -1.49 -4.50 9.77
N THR A 49 -0.32 -4.55 9.16
CA THR A 49 0.42 -3.33 8.78
C THR A 49 1.08 -3.47 7.43
N SER A 50 1.25 -2.35 6.73
CA SER A 50 2.07 -2.27 5.53
C SER A 50 2.76 -0.91 5.42
N LEU A 51 3.98 -0.91 4.90
CA LEU A 51 4.74 0.31 4.62
C LEU A 51 4.41 0.81 3.20
N VAL A 52 3.89 2.03 3.13
CA VAL A 52 3.43 2.69 1.90
C VAL A 52 4.29 3.91 1.61
N SER A 53 5.14 3.82 0.60
CA SER A 53 6.03 4.93 0.21
C SER A 53 5.35 5.97 -0.68
N LYS A 54 4.29 5.61 -1.41
CA LYS A 54 3.62 6.50 -2.37
C LYS A 54 2.27 6.97 -1.82
N GLU A 55 2.17 8.25 -1.51
CA GLU A 55 0.95 8.86 -0.94
C GLU A 55 -0.28 8.70 -1.83
N ALA A 56 -0.09 8.81 -3.15
CA ALA A 56 -1.18 8.70 -4.12
C ALA A 56 -1.91 7.34 -4.07
N ASN A 57 -1.34 6.34 -3.39
CA ASN A 57 -1.98 5.04 -3.20
C ASN A 57 -2.96 5.04 -2.01
N LEU A 58 -2.82 5.95 -1.03
CA LEU A 58 -3.64 5.98 0.18
C LEU A 58 -5.15 6.03 -0.08
N PRO A 59 -5.67 6.86 -1.00
CA PRO A 59 -7.12 6.91 -1.24
C PRO A 59 -7.69 5.58 -1.72
N GLN A 60 -6.92 4.80 -2.48
CA GLN A 60 -7.33 3.47 -2.93
C GLN A 60 -7.21 2.45 -1.80
N ILE A 61 -6.18 2.53 -0.96
CA ILE A 61 -6.01 1.66 0.22
C ILE A 61 -7.18 1.84 1.19
N TYR A 62 -7.54 3.09 1.51
CA TYR A 62 -8.66 3.35 2.43
C TYR A 62 -9.99 2.84 1.89
N LYS A 63 -10.22 2.94 0.57
CA LYS A 63 -11.41 2.33 -0.06
C LYS A 63 -11.44 0.81 0.10
N VAL A 64 -10.32 0.13 -0.09
CA VAL A 64 -10.25 -1.33 0.09
C VAL A 64 -10.45 -1.70 1.57
N LEU A 65 -9.87 -0.93 2.50
CA LEU A 65 -10.05 -1.14 3.94
C LEU A 65 -11.52 -0.98 4.39
N ASP A 66 -12.24 -0.03 3.77
CA ASP A 66 -13.67 0.15 3.96
C ASP A 66 -14.48 -1.04 3.44
N VAL A 67 -14.16 -1.53 2.23
CA VAL A 67 -14.79 -2.73 1.64
C VAL A 67 -14.62 -3.97 2.53
N VAL A 68 -13.45 -4.17 3.13
CA VAL A 68 -13.22 -5.29 4.06
C VAL A 68 -13.78 -5.03 5.46
N GLN A 69 -14.33 -3.84 5.72
CA GLN A 69 -14.91 -3.41 7.00
C GLN A 69 -13.89 -3.46 8.15
N ALA A 70 -12.68 -2.97 7.91
CA ALA A 70 -11.71 -2.79 8.99
C ALA A 70 -12.27 -1.79 10.02
N LYS A 71 -12.25 -2.17 11.31
CA LYS A 71 -12.84 -1.37 12.39
C LYS A 71 -11.94 -0.22 12.83
N SER A 72 -10.65 -0.47 12.85
CA SER A 72 -9.66 0.55 13.21
C SER A 72 -8.65 0.68 12.09
N ILE A 73 -8.39 1.92 11.66
CA ILE A 73 -7.39 2.24 10.65
C ILE A 73 -6.53 3.38 11.22
N LYS A 74 -5.21 3.21 11.16
CA LYS A 74 -4.23 4.22 11.56
C LYS A 74 -3.22 4.40 10.44
N THR A 75 -2.82 5.64 10.19
CA THR A 75 -1.72 5.95 9.29
C THR A 75 -0.68 6.74 10.08
N ILE A 76 0.54 6.25 10.09
CA ILE A 76 1.65 6.85 10.81
C ILE A 76 2.67 7.30 9.77
N ASP A 77 2.88 8.60 9.66
CA ASP A 77 3.90 9.15 8.78
C ASP A 77 5.29 8.87 9.37
N MET A 78 6.22 8.48 8.49
CA MET A 78 7.62 8.24 8.80
C MET A 78 8.48 9.05 7.83
N SER A 79 9.30 9.94 8.35
CA SER A 79 10.21 10.75 7.55
C SER A 79 11.66 10.46 7.93
N GLN A 80 12.48 10.12 6.93
CA GLN A 80 13.95 10.05 7.08
C GLN A 80 14.60 10.86 5.96
N GLY A 81 15.09 12.06 6.32
CA GLY A 81 15.55 13.03 5.33
C GLY A 81 14.47 13.35 4.31
N ASN A 82 14.82 13.28 3.02
CA ASN A 82 13.89 13.56 1.92
C ASN A 82 12.95 12.39 1.58
N LYS A 83 13.02 11.28 2.31
CA LYS A 83 12.15 10.12 2.08
C LYS A 83 11.01 10.14 3.09
N ILE A 84 9.79 10.23 2.56
CA ILE A 84 8.56 10.11 3.33
C ILE A 84 7.94 8.76 3.00
N SER A 85 7.71 7.95 4.03
CA SER A 85 6.93 6.72 3.99
C SER A 85 5.84 6.77 5.05
N ARG A 86 4.92 5.81 5.01
CA ARG A 86 3.79 5.76 5.92
C ARG A 86 3.52 4.33 6.31
N ILE A 87 3.30 4.06 7.58
CA ILE A 87 2.74 2.78 8.01
C ILE A 87 1.23 2.92 7.99
N VAL A 88 0.56 2.11 7.17
CA VAL A 88 -0.89 1.92 7.24
C VAL A 88 -1.13 0.68 8.09
N ALA A 89 -1.82 0.86 9.22
CA ALA A 89 -2.16 -0.19 10.16
C ALA A 89 -3.68 -0.33 10.24
N TRP A 90 -4.19 -1.56 10.23
CA TRP A 90 -5.62 -1.81 10.39
C TRP A 90 -5.92 -3.03 11.27
N SER A 91 -7.13 -3.06 11.83
CA SER A 91 -7.61 -4.11 12.73
C SER A 91 -9.11 -4.35 12.56
N PHE A 92 -9.54 -5.58 12.85
CA PHE A 92 -10.95 -5.99 12.84
C PHE A 92 -11.60 -6.02 14.24
N GLY A 93 -10.85 -5.63 15.29
CA GLY A 93 -11.31 -5.58 16.68
C GLY A 93 -11.18 -6.89 17.43
#